data_AF-A0A2S5L3I4-F1
#
_entry.id   AF-A0A2S5L3I4-F1
#
_cell.length_a   1.000
_cell.length_b   1.000
_cell.length_c   1.000
_cell.angle_alpha   90.00
_cell.angle_beta   90.00
_cell.angle_gamma   90.00
#
_symmetry.space_group_name_H-M   'P 1'
#
loop_
_entity.id
_entity.type
_entity.pdbx_description
1 polymer ?
#
loop_
_entity_poly.entity_id
_entity_poly.type
_entity_poly.pdbx_seq_one_letter_code
_entity_poly.pdbx_strand_id
1 'polypeptide(L)'
;MITTTLGEAWSEDKVASYIPKLKAALVEPYLQQMELSETYAHITSGKPKYAEYWIIAEEGGYFEWFDPSTEEFGLAQRSTIDNEKFLSIGVRGDLVGVYCAI
;
A
#
# COMPACT_ATOMS: atom_id res chain seq x y z
N MET A 1 -23.35 -24.36 -5.49
CA MET A 1 -22.11 -23.60 -5.30
C MET A 1 -22.42 -22.47 -4.34
N ILE A 2 -21.77 -22.44 -3.17
CA ILE A 2 -21.92 -21.34 -2.22
C ILE A 2 -20.90 -20.28 -2.64
N THR A 3 -21.36 -19.20 -3.26
CA THR A 3 -20.56 -18.00 -3.48
C THR A 3 -20.51 -17.25 -2.16
N THR A 4 -19.55 -17.60 -1.30
CA THR A 4 -19.25 -16.76 -0.14
C THR A 4 -18.49 -15.54 -0.62
N THR A 5 -19.20 -14.43 -0.79
CA THR A 5 -18.56 -13.12 -0.91
C THR A 5 -17.83 -12.85 0.41
N LEU A 6 -16.51 -12.71 0.35
CA LEU A 6 -15.73 -12.24 1.50
C LEU A 6 -15.82 -10.71 1.50
N GLY A 7 -16.41 -10.15 2.54
CA GLY A 7 -16.65 -8.71 2.69
C GLY A 7 -18.04 -8.24 2.24
N GLU A 8 -18.43 -7.05 2.70
CA GLU A 8 -19.67 -6.37 2.32
C GLU A 8 -19.36 -5.37 1.20
N ALA A 9 -20.06 -5.51 0.06
CA ALA A 9 -19.95 -4.55 -1.02
C ALA A 9 -20.35 -3.16 -0.55
N TRP A 10 -19.55 -2.15 -0.88
CA TRP A 10 -19.88 -0.78 -0.53
C TRP A 10 -21.13 -0.31 -1.27
N SER A 11 -21.94 0.50 -0.59
CA SER A 11 -23.03 1.22 -1.23
C SER A 11 -22.51 2.20 -2.27
N GLU A 12 -23.33 2.51 -3.28
CA GLU A 12 -23.01 3.50 -4.31
C GLU A 12 -22.64 4.86 -3.70
N ASP A 13 -23.38 5.30 -2.67
CA ASP A 13 -23.10 6.53 -1.95
C ASP A 13 -21.71 6.53 -1.28
N LYS A 14 -21.33 5.39 -0.69
CA LYS A 14 -20.02 5.25 -0.05
C LYS A 14 -18.91 5.32 -1.11
N VAL A 15 -19.08 4.64 -2.24
CA VAL A 15 -18.14 4.70 -3.37
C VAL A 15 -18.02 6.13 -3.90
N ALA A 16 -19.15 6.79 -4.16
CA ALA A 16 -19.19 8.17 -4.64
C ALA A 16 -18.50 9.15 -3.68
N SER A 17 -18.60 8.91 -2.37
CA SER A 17 -17.92 9.73 -1.36
C SER A 17 -16.40 9.49 -1.28
N TYR A 18 -15.93 8.31 -1.70
CA TYR A 18 -14.53 7.91 -1.59
C TYR A 18 -13.70 8.25 -2.82
N ILE A 19 -14.29 8.20 -4.03
CA ILE A 19 -13.59 8.54 -5.28
C ILE A 19 -12.88 9.92 -5.21
N PRO A 20 -13.50 10.99 -4.67
CA PRO A 20 -12.82 12.29 -4.54
C PRO A 20 -11.60 12.24 -3.62
N LYS A 21 -11.65 11.44 -2.55
CA LYS A 21 -10.54 11.26 -1.61
C LYS A 21 -9.38 10.55 -2.29
N LEU A 22 -9.66 9.46 -3.00
CA LEU A 22 -8.65 8.74 -3.78
C LEU A 22 -7.95 9.67 -4.77
N LYS A 23 -8.73 10.46 -5.52
CA LYS A 23 -8.18 11.42 -6.47
C LYS A 23 -7.31 12.49 -5.81
N ALA A 24 -7.65 12.92 -4.59
CA ALA A 24 -6.88 13.89 -3.84
C ALA A 24 -5.59 13.30 -3.25
N ALA A 25 -5.56 11.99 -3.02
CA ALA A 25 -4.37 11.28 -2.54
C ALA A 25 -3.35 11.02 -3.66
N LEU A 26 -3.75 11.01 -4.93
CA LEU A 26 -2.83 10.78 -6.05
C LEU A 26 -1.72 11.84 -6.10
N VAL A 27 -0.48 11.37 -6.30
CA VAL A 27 0.71 12.22 -6.45
C VAL A 27 1.35 12.04 -7.83
N GLU A 28 2.26 12.93 -8.22
CA GLU A 28 3.13 12.68 -9.36
C GLU A 28 4.02 11.48 -9.04
N PRO A 29 4.02 10.40 -9.86
CA PRO A 29 4.73 9.20 -9.48
C PRO A 29 6.23 9.42 -9.31
N TYR A 30 6.78 8.93 -8.20
CA TYR A 30 8.22 8.98 -7.94
C TYR A 30 8.72 7.64 -7.40
N LEU A 31 9.98 7.34 -7.69
CA LEU A 31 10.61 6.11 -7.24
C LEU A 31 11.08 6.25 -5.80
N GLN A 32 10.71 5.30 -4.95
CA GLN A 32 11.09 5.27 -3.55
C GLN A 32 11.70 3.92 -3.19
N GLN A 33 12.87 3.96 -2.55
CA GLN A 33 13.47 2.77 -1.95
C GLN A 33 12.73 2.43 -0.65
N MET A 34 12.30 1.17 -0.53
CA MET A 34 11.59 0.64 0.62
C MET A 34 12.34 -0.54 1.24
N GLU A 35 12.31 -0.60 2.57
CA GLU A 35 12.77 -1.76 3.31
C GLU A 35 11.65 -2.82 3.32
N LEU A 36 11.97 -4.01 2.82
CA LEU A 36 11.07 -5.15 2.83
C LEU A 36 11.08 -5.80 4.21
N SER A 37 10.24 -5.27 5.12
CA SER A 37 9.99 -5.92 6.41
C SER A 37 8.88 -6.96 6.25
N GLU A 38 9.23 -8.18 5.84
CA GLU A 38 8.26 -9.28 5.87
C GLU A 38 7.92 -9.62 7.33
N THR A 39 6.62 -9.54 7.62
CA THR A 39 5.99 -9.68 8.93
C THR A 39 6.59 -10.82 9.78
N TYR A 40 7.05 -10.47 10.98
CA TYR A 40 7.34 -11.31 12.16
C TYR A 40 8.36 -12.48 12.06
N ALA A 41 8.70 -13.02 10.89
CA ALA A 41 9.59 -14.19 10.78
C ALA A 41 11.08 -13.86 10.59
N HIS A 42 11.43 -12.61 10.27
CA HIS A 42 12.80 -12.22 9.89
C HIS A 42 13.66 -11.61 11.02
N ILE A 43 13.24 -11.73 12.28
CA ILE A 43 14.03 -11.26 13.45
C ILE A 43 15.34 -12.06 13.61
N THR A 44 15.54 -13.15 12.85
CA THR A 44 16.78 -13.92 12.89
C THR A 44 17.56 -13.84 11.56
N SER A 45 18.60 -12.99 11.54
CA SER A 45 19.86 -13.14 10.78
C SER A 45 20.04 -12.58 9.35
N GLY A 46 19.11 -11.82 8.76
CA GLY A 46 19.32 -11.23 7.42
C GLY A 46 19.72 -9.74 7.42
N LYS A 47 20.58 -9.32 6.47
CA LYS A 47 20.67 -7.90 6.10
C LYS A 47 19.30 -7.42 5.59
N PRO A 48 18.92 -6.15 5.81
CA PRO A 48 17.68 -5.62 5.25
C PRO A 48 17.66 -5.79 3.73
N LYS A 49 16.53 -6.28 3.20
CA LYS A 49 16.29 -6.31 1.76
C LYS A 49 15.60 -5.01 1.37
N TYR A 50 16.08 -4.39 0.31
CA TYR A 50 15.50 -3.18 -0.25
C TYR A 50 14.94 -3.46 -1.64
N ALA A 51 13.84 -2.80 -1.96
CA ALA A 51 13.25 -2.75 -3.30
C ALA A 51 12.85 -1.32 -3.65
N GLU A 52 12.75 -1.01 -4.93
CA GLU A 52 12.29 0.29 -5.42
C GLU A 52 10.87 0.13 -5.96
N TYR A 53 9.98 1.00 -5.50
CA TYR A 53 8.59 1.02 -5.96
C TYR A 53 8.18 2.44 -6.33
N TRP A 54 7.19 2.56 -7.23
CA TRP A 54 6.62 3.84 -7.61
C TRP A 54 5.56 4.24 -6.59
N ILE A 55 5.76 5.33 -5.87
CA ILE A 55 4.69 5.94 -5.07
C ILE A 55 3.71 6.61 -6.01
N ILE A 56 2.42 6.30 -5.87
CA ILE A 56 1.36 6.83 -6.72
C ILE A 56 0.25 7.53 -5.95
N ALA A 57 0.13 7.27 -4.64
CA ALA A 57 -0.79 7.99 -3.76
C ALA A 57 -0.22 8.14 -2.34
N GLU A 58 -0.59 9.23 -1.68
CA GLU A 58 -0.22 9.57 -0.32
C GLU A 58 -1.44 10.11 0.44
N GLU A 59 -1.75 9.49 1.58
CA GLU A 59 -2.80 9.99 2.48
C GLU A 59 -2.54 9.53 3.91
N GLY A 60 -2.73 10.43 4.88
CA GLY A 60 -2.69 10.08 6.30
C GLY A 60 -1.35 9.52 6.81
N GLY A 61 -0.25 9.71 6.07
CA GLY A 61 1.06 9.13 6.39
C GLY A 61 1.29 7.72 5.83
N TYR A 62 0.36 7.23 5.01
CA TYR A 62 0.51 6.02 4.21
C TYR A 62 0.84 6.36 2.75
N PHE A 63 1.55 5.44 2.12
CA PHE A 63 2.09 5.57 0.78
C PHE A 63 1.69 4.34 -0.02
N GLU A 64 0.84 4.52 -1.02
CA GLU A 64 0.51 3.46 -1.95
C GLU A 64 1.57 3.38 -3.03
N TRP A 65 2.10 2.18 -3.22
CA TRP A 65 3.16 1.90 -4.17
C TRP A 65 2.70 0.93 -5.26
N PHE A 66 3.32 1.05 -6.43
CA PHE A 66 3.10 0.19 -7.58
C PHE A 66 4.42 -0.40 -8.08
N ASP A 67 4.41 -1.71 -8.37
CA ASP A 67 5.50 -2.42 -9.03
C ASP A 67 5.11 -2.74 -10.50
N PRO A 68 5.69 -2.07 -11.51
CA PRO A 68 5.36 -2.33 -12.91
C PRO A 68 5.85 -3.70 -13.41
N SER A 69 6.77 -4.36 -12.69
CA SER A 69 7.29 -5.67 -13.09
C SER A 69 6.35 -6.81 -12.73
N THR A 70 5.57 -6.65 -11.66
CA THR A 70 4.60 -7.63 -11.17
C THR A 70 3.15 -7.18 -11.34
N GLU A 71 2.93 -5.91 -11.73
CA GLU A 71 1.62 -5.26 -11.79
C GLU A 71 0.89 -5.26 -10.42
N GLU A 72 1.65 -5.25 -9.33
CA GLU A 72 1.12 -5.28 -7.97
C GLU A 72 1.08 -3.89 -7.34
N PHE A 73 0.05 -3.66 -6.53
CA PHE A 73 -0.03 -2.53 -5.62
C PHE A 73 0.22 -2.99 -4.20
N GLY A 74 0.73 -2.08 -3.36
CA GLY A 74 0.74 -2.31 -1.94
C GLY A 74 0.90 -1.03 -1.15
N LEU A 75 0.94 -1.19 0.16
CA LEU A 75 0.98 -0.05 1.07
C LEU A 75 2.30 0.03 1.80
N ALA A 76 2.71 1.24 2.14
CA ALA A 76 3.88 1.52 2.94
C ALA A 76 3.58 2.63 3.95
N GLN A 77 4.42 2.72 4.96
CA GLN A 77 4.41 3.78 5.96
C GLN A 77 5.84 4.26 6.18
N ARG A 78 6.02 5.53 6.55
CA ARG A 78 7.31 5.98 7.09
C ARG A 78 7.58 5.29 8.42
N SER A 79 8.82 4.84 8.60
CA SER A 79 9.27 4.26 9.87
C SER A 79 9.16 5.31 10.98
N THR A 80 8.60 4.90 12.11
CA THR A 80 8.49 5.74 13.31
C THR A 80 9.81 5.87 14.08
N ILE A 81 10.82 5.06 13.71
CA ILE A 81 12.15 5.03 14.33
C ILE A 81 13.17 5.81 13.48
N ASP A 82 13.01 5.78 12.16
CA ASP A 82 13.90 6.43 11.19
C ASP A 82 13.04 7.03 10.07
N ASN A 83 12.76 8.33 10.16
CA ASN A 83 11.80 9.02 9.30
C ASN A 83 12.18 9.04 7.80
N GLU A 84 13.43 8.67 7.48
CA GLU A 84 13.92 8.55 6.11
C GLU A 84 13.59 7.19 5.48
N LYS A 85 13.17 6.20 6.29
CA LYS A 85 12.86 4.85 5.82
C LYS A 85 11.38 4.67 5.56
N PHE A 86 11.08 4.03 4.43
CA PHE A 86 9.75 3.54 4.08
C PHE A 86 9.68 2.04 4.33
N LEU A 87 8.65 1.63 5.05
CA LEU A 87 8.37 0.24 5.40
C LEU A 87 7.17 -0.23 4.59
N SER A 88 7.34 -1.25 3.75
CA SER A 88 6.21 -1.94 3.14
C SER A 88 5.41 -2.65 4.22
N ILE A 89 4.12 -2.35 4.31
CA ILE A 89 3.19 -3.07 5.19
C ILE A 89 2.48 -4.14 4.37
N GLY A 90 2.18 -5.29 5.00
CA GLY A 90 1.75 -6.54 4.34
C GLY A 90 0.38 -6.51 3.63
N VAL A 91 -0.05 -5.35 3.15
CA VAL A 91 -1.20 -5.15 2.28
C VAL A 91 -0.68 -5.11 0.84
N ARG A 92 -1.07 -6.11 0.05
CA ARG A 92 -0.82 -6.20 -1.40
C ARG A 92 -2.10 -6.61 -2.10
N GLY A 93 -2.34 -6.08 -3.29
CA GLY A 93 -3.56 -6.38 -4.04
C GLY A 93 -3.79 -5.41 -5.20
N ASP A 94 -5.05 -5.22 -5.56
CA ASP A 94 -5.45 -4.18 -6.51
C ASP A 94 -5.43 -2.78 -5.86
N LEU A 95 -5.29 -1.75 -6.69
CA LEU A 95 -5.25 -0.33 -6.30
C LEU A 95 -6.41 0.06 -5.37
N VAL A 96 -7.62 -0.43 -5.64
CA VAL A 96 -8.80 -0.02 -4.85
C VAL A 96 -8.73 -0.66 -3.47
N GLY A 97 -8.39 -1.95 -3.39
CA GLY A 97 -8.23 -2.67 -2.15
C GLY A 97 -7.11 -2.10 -1.28
N VAL A 98 -6.00 -1.69 -1.89
CA VAL A 98 -4.85 -1.10 -1.20
C VAL A 98 -5.16 0.31 -0.70
N TYR A 99 -5.75 1.18 -1.54
CA TYR A 99 -6.18 2.50 -1.10
C TYR A 99 -7.23 2.44 0.02
N CYS A 100 -8.19 1.51 -0.06
CA CYS A 100 -9.20 1.36 1.00
C CYS A 100 -8.64 0.85 2.34
N ALA A 101 -7.37 0.44 2.38
CA ALA A 101 -6.67 0.04 3.60
C ALA A 101 -5.93 1.20 4.31
N ILE A 102 -5.88 2.39 3.68
CA ILE A 102 -5.38 3.65 4.28
C ILE A 102 -6.35 4.16 5.34
#